data_AF-A0A382TWT7-F1
#
_entry.id   AF-A0A382TWT7-F1
#
_cell.length_a   1.000
_cell.length_b   1.000
_cell.length_c   1.000
_cell.angle_alpha   90.00
_cell.angle_beta   90.00
_cell.angle_gamma   90.00
#
_symmetry.space_group_name_H-M   'P 1'
#
loop_
_entity.id
_entity.type
_entity.pdbx_description
1 polymer ?
#
loop_
_entity_poly.entity_id
_entity_poly.type
_entity_poly.pdbx_seq_one_letter_code
_entity_poly.pdbx_strand_id
1 'polypeptide(L)'
;VLGLEHITGSGIHLRAEAYDKQLTYRRPSYRNWRDDIEIFPELAGDRIRLDLAGGHARGLELYARGETSPRVSWWASYALAEVRDKIRSFGIDGQIFPFEDEIAGRYDQRHTIYADVSLRPTPKWQLNMAWQYQTGWPYTNRLLHL
;
A
#
# COMPACT_ATOMS: atom_id res chain seq x y z
N VAL A 1 10.12 -14.42 -0.84
CA VAL A 1 9.56 -13.81 -2.06
C VAL A 1 9.74 -14.79 -3.19
N LEU A 2 8.71 -14.99 -4.00
CA LEU A 2 8.73 -15.83 -5.20
C LEU A 2 8.24 -14.97 -6.37
N GLY A 3 8.90 -15.11 -7.52
CA GLY A 3 8.58 -14.35 -8.72
C GLY A 3 8.59 -15.24 -9.95
N LEU A 4 7.65 -14.98 -10.86
CA LEU A 4 7.58 -15.57 -12.18
C LEU A 4 7.49 -14.45 -13.20
N GLU A 5 8.35 -14.51 -14.21
CA GLU A 5 8.32 -13.62 -15.36
C GLU A 5 8.19 -14.43 -16.64
N HIS A 6 7.39 -13.93 -17.57
CA HIS A 6 7.19 -14.56 -18.86
C HIS A 6 6.97 -13.51 -19.95
N ILE A 7 7.68 -13.67 -21.07
CA ILE A 7 7.41 -12.92 -22.30
C ILE A 7 6.66 -13.84 -23.24
N THR A 8 5.43 -13.48 -23.58
CA THR A 8 4.61 -14.28 -24.50
C THR A 8 5.15 -14.22 -25.92
N GLY A 9 4.74 -15.15 -26.78
CA GLY A 9 5.06 -15.10 -28.22
C GLY A 9 4.57 -13.84 -28.93
N SER A 10 3.62 -13.10 -28.33
CA SER A 10 3.14 -11.80 -28.80
C SER A 10 3.92 -10.59 -28.26
N GLY A 11 5.01 -10.81 -27.51
CA GLY A 11 5.83 -9.74 -26.95
C GLY A 11 5.24 -9.05 -25.72
N ILE A 12 4.22 -9.65 -25.09
CA ILE A 12 3.66 -9.15 -23.83
C ILE A 12 4.52 -9.66 -22.68
N HIS A 13 4.97 -8.75 -21.82
CA HIS A 13 5.72 -9.09 -20.63
C HIS A 13 4.75 -9.22 -19.46
N LEU A 14 4.75 -10.37 -18.80
CA LEU A 14 3.96 -10.69 -17.63
C LEU A 14 4.89 -10.95 -16.46
N ARG A 15 4.57 -10.41 -15.29
CA ARG A 15 5.26 -10.67 -14.03
C ARG A 15 4.23 -10.93 -12.95
N ALA A 16 4.48 -11.96 -12.14
CA ALA A 16 3.71 -12.26 -10.96
C ALA A 16 4.67 -12.48 -9.79
N GLU A 17 4.43 -11.82 -8.66
CA GLU A 17 5.24 -11.97 -7.45
C GLU A 17 4.38 -12.21 -6.24
N ALA A 18 4.81 -13.14 -5.39
CA ALA A 18 4.23 -13.37 -4.09
C ALA A 18 5.29 -13.14 -3.00
N TYR A 19 4.92 -12.45 -1.93
CA TYR A 19 5.80 -12.23 -0.80
C TYR A 19 5.10 -12.45 0.52
N ASP A 20 5.90 -12.87 1.49
CA ASP A 20 5.57 -12.90 2.90
C ASP A 20 6.82 -12.39 3.63
N LYS A 21 6.65 -11.35 4.43
CA LYS A 21 7.71 -10.65 5.15
C LYS A 21 7.30 -10.56 6.62
N GLN A 22 8.13 -11.13 7.48
CA GLN A 22 8.00 -10.99 8.92
C GLN A 22 8.82 -9.78 9.39
N LEU A 23 8.20 -8.91 10.19
CA LEU A 23 8.84 -7.72 10.75
C LEU A 23 9.04 -7.95 12.25
N THR A 24 10.28 -7.89 12.70
CA THR A 24 10.65 -8.06 14.11
C THR A 24 11.38 -6.82 14.62
N TYR A 25 11.28 -6.53 15.92
CA TYR A 25 12.02 -5.42 16.56
C TYR A 25 11.77 -4.06 15.90
N ARG A 26 10.51 -3.78 15.56
CA ARG A 26 10.11 -2.49 14.98
C ARG A 26 10.28 -1.39 16.02
N ARG A 27 10.86 -0.26 15.59
CA ARG A 27 10.98 0.90 16.47
C ARG A 27 9.58 1.44 16.78
N PRO A 28 9.38 1.97 18.00
CA PRO A 28 8.19 2.72 18.34
C PRO A 28 7.89 3.81 17.31
N SER A 29 6.60 4.03 17.03
CA SER A 29 6.15 5.01 16.04
C SER A 29 5.10 5.93 16.66
N TYR A 30 5.13 7.22 16.31
CA TYR A 30 4.10 8.16 16.71
C TYR A 30 3.04 8.27 15.62
N ARG A 31 1.76 8.09 15.98
CA ARG A 31 0.62 8.21 15.07
C ARG A 31 -0.36 9.22 15.63
N ASN A 32 -1.02 9.96 14.74
CA ASN A 32 -2.13 10.81 15.13
C ASN A 32 -3.33 9.92 15.37
N TRP A 33 -4.13 10.25 16.38
CA TRP A 33 -5.37 9.51 16.65
C TRP A 33 -6.57 10.18 16.00
N ARG A 34 -6.50 11.49 15.75
CA ARG A 34 -7.63 12.32 15.33
C ARG A 34 -7.67 12.63 13.85
N ASP A 35 -6.52 12.97 13.25
CA ASP A 35 -6.42 13.47 11.87
C ASP A 35 -5.62 12.53 10.95
N ASP A 36 -6.26 12.09 9.87
CA ASP A 36 -5.68 11.15 8.90
C ASP A 36 -4.69 11.81 7.92
N ILE A 37 -4.80 13.14 7.73
CA ILE A 37 -3.92 13.94 6.86
C ILE A 37 -3.43 15.17 7.64
N GLU A 38 -2.16 15.15 8.03
CA GLU A 38 -1.55 16.24 8.78
C GLU A 38 -0.51 16.97 7.90
N ILE A 39 -0.83 18.20 7.53
CA ILE A 39 0.03 19.05 6.67
C ILE A 39 1.14 19.73 7.51
N PHE A 40 0.91 19.90 8.82
CA PHE A 40 1.81 20.59 9.75
C PHE A 40 2.06 19.75 11.02
N PRO A 41 2.98 18.76 10.96
CA PRO A 41 3.23 17.79 12.02
C PRO A 41 3.68 18.37 13.37
N GLU A 42 4.09 19.63 13.39
CA GLU A 42 4.50 20.38 14.58
C GLU A 42 3.32 20.93 15.39
N LEU A 43 2.11 20.96 14.80
CA LEU A 43 0.90 21.51 15.44
C LEU A 43 0.02 20.43 16.08
N ALA A 44 0.21 19.13 15.78
CA ALA A 44 -0.50 18.05 16.47
C ALA A 44 -0.03 17.85 17.91
N GLY A 45 -0.92 18.18 18.85
CA GLY A 45 -0.86 17.72 20.23
C GLY A 45 -1.50 16.35 20.47
N ASP A 46 -1.87 15.60 19.43
CA ASP A 46 -2.72 14.40 19.53
C ASP A 46 -1.97 13.09 19.18
N ARG A 47 -0.63 13.14 19.19
CA ARG A 47 0.22 12.02 18.78
C ARG A 47 0.31 10.98 19.87
N ILE A 48 -0.21 9.79 19.59
CA ILE A 48 -0.02 8.62 20.43
C ILE A 48 1.25 7.90 20.02
N ARG A 49 2.07 7.55 20.99
CA ARG A 49 3.20 6.64 20.78
C ARG A 49 2.65 5.23 20.68
N LEU A 50 3.05 4.46 19.68
CA LEU A 50 2.78 3.03 19.57
C LEU A 50 4.10 2.27 19.69
N ASP A 51 4.22 1.42 20.69
CA ASP A 51 5.35 0.50 20.83
C ASP A 51 5.05 -0.76 20.01
N LEU A 52 5.73 -0.87 18.87
CA LEU A 52 5.57 -1.97 17.93
C LEU A 52 6.43 -3.16 18.37
N ALA A 53 5.82 -4.33 18.57
CA ALA A 53 6.55 -5.58 18.77
C ALA A 53 7.10 -6.15 17.45
N GLY A 54 6.40 -5.85 16.34
CA GLY A 54 6.69 -6.40 15.03
C GLY A 54 5.53 -6.17 14.08
N GLY A 55 5.37 -7.09 13.14
CA GLY A 55 4.29 -7.07 12.16
C GLY A 55 4.52 -8.09 11.06
N HIS A 56 3.62 -8.13 10.10
CA HIS A 56 3.80 -8.92 8.88
C HIS A 56 3.29 -8.15 7.67
N ALA A 57 3.91 -8.41 6.52
CA ALA A 57 3.51 -7.86 5.24
C ALA A 57 3.52 -8.96 4.19
N ARG A 58 2.37 -9.22 3.57
CA ARG A 58 2.22 -10.27 2.57
C ARG A 58 1.40 -9.77 1.38
N GLY A 59 1.63 -10.34 0.22
CA GLY A 59 0.86 -9.94 -0.95
C GLY A 59 1.19 -10.71 -2.22
N LEU A 60 0.34 -10.48 -3.20
CA LEU A 60 0.49 -10.90 -4.59
C LEU A 60 0.48 -9.64 -5.46
N GLU A 61 1.48 -9.53 -6.33
CA GLU A 61 1.61 -8.44 -7.30
C GLU A 61 1.62 -9.04 -8.70
N LEU A 62 0.79 -8.47 -9.58
CA LEU A 62 0.71 -8.81 -10.98
C LEU A 62 1.05 -7.58 -11.80
N TYR A 63 1.87 -7.77 -12.83
CA TYR A 63 2.23 -6.72 -13.78
C TYR A 63 2.17 -7.28 -15.19
N ALA A 64 1.64 -6.47 -16.10
CA ALA A 64 1.61 -6.77 -17.51
C ALA A 64 1.97 -5.50 -18.29
N ARG A 65 2.78 -5.65 -19.33
CA ARG A 65 3.01 -4.60 -20.33
C ARG A 65 3.08 -5.18 -21.72
N GLY A 66 2.65 -4.40 -22.70
CA GLY A 66 2.70 -4.84 -24.08
C GLY A 66 2.60 -3.69 -25.06
N GLU A 67 2.99 -4.01 -26.28
CA GLU A 67 2.75 -3.19 -27.46
C GLU A 67 1.87 -4.01 -28.41
N THR A 68 0.54 -3.95 -28.20
CA THR A 68 -0.41 -4.75 -29.00
C THR A 68 -0.37 -4.36 -30.48
N SER A 69 0.04 -3.13 -30.79
CA SER A 69 0.34 -2.67 -32.15
C SER A 69 1.33 -1.50 -32.10
N PRO A 70 1.92 -1.07 -33.24
CA PRO A 70 2.73 0.16 -33.29
C PRO A 70 1.98 1.43 -32.85
N ARG A 71 0.66 1.34 -32.73
CA ARG A 71 -0.23 2.43 -32.32
C ARG A 71 -0.69 2.33 -30.87
N VAL A 72 -0.46 1.21 -30.18
CA VAL A 72 -0.99 0.99 -28.82
C VAL A 72 0.09 0.36 -27.96
N SER A 73 0.55 1.11 -26.96
CA SER A 73 1.34 0.58 -25.86
C SER A 73 0.57 0.74 -24.57
N TRP A 74 0.78 -0.19 -23.64
CA TRP A 74 0.08 -0.18 -22.36
C TRP A 74 0.88 -0.91 -21.30
N TRP A 75 0.58 -0.58 -20.05
CA TRP A 75 0.94 -1.40 -18.90
C TRP A 75 -0.17 -1.35 -17.86
N ALA A 76 -0.27 -2.41 -17.08
CA ALA A 76 -1.17 -2.50 -15.96
C ALA A 76 -0.51 -3.25 -14.81
N SER A 77 -0.81 -2.84 -13.59
CA SER A 77 -0.36 -3.51 -12.37
C SER A 77 -1.53 -3.66 -11.41
N TYR A 78 -1.58 -4.79 -10.73
CA TYR A 78 -2.52 -5.05 -9.65
C TYR A 78 -1.76 -5.59 -8.43
N ALA A 79 -2.03 -5.04 -7.25
CA ALA A 79 -1.53 -5.59 -6.00
C ALA A 79 -2.70 -5.99 -5.09
N LEU A 80 -2.63 -7.21 -4.57
CA LEU A 80 -3.39 -7.69 -3.43
C LEU A 80 -2.43 -7.79 -2.25
N ALA A 81 -2.43 -6.81 -1.36
CA ALA A 81 -1.45 -6.71 -0.29
C ALA A 81 -2.12 -6.54 1.08
N GLU A 82 -1.44 -7.00 2.13
CA GLU A 82 -1.83 -6.77 3.51
C GLU A 82 -0.60 -6.49 4.36
N VAL A 83 -0.70 -5.49 5.21
CA VAL A 83 0.26 -5.15 6.25
C VAL A 83 -0.46 -5.09 7.58
N ARG A 84 0.07 -5.80 8.57
CA ARG A 84 -0.39 -5.75 9.96
C ARG A 84 0.76 -5.38 10.88
N ASP A 85 0.46 -4.53 11.86
CA ASP A 85 1.38 -4.11 12.90
C ASP A 85 0.96 -4.73 14.23
N LYS A 86 1.92 -5.35 14.92
CA LYS A 86 1.73 -5.89 16.28
C LYS A 86 2.12 -4.84 17.29
N ILE A 87 1.17 -4.41 18.12
CA ILE A 87 1.36 -3.41 19.17
C ILE A 87 1.48 -4.13 20.52
N ARG A 88 2.38 -3.65 21.36
CA ARG A 88 2.56 -4.13 22.74
C ARG A 88 2.03 -3.15 23.78
N SER A 89 2.17 -1.87 23.50
CA SER A 89 1.70 -0.77 24.33
C SER A 89 1.49 0.48 23.49
N PHE A 90 0.69 1.40 24.00
CA PHE A 90 0.65 2.77 23.51
C PHE A 90 1.00 3.74 24.63
N GLY A 91 1.45 4.93 24.28
CA GLY A 91 1.78 5.98 25.25
C GLY A 91 1.21 7.34 24.88
N ILE A 92 0.75 8.05 25.90
CA ILE A 92 0.11 9.38 25.84
C ILE A 92 0.70 10.20 26.99
N ASP A 93 1.12 11.44 26.72
CA ASP A 93 1.68 12.36 27.72
C ASP A 93 2.80 11.75 28.59
N GLY A 94 3.65 10.92 27.98
CA GLY A 94 4.77 10.25 28.66
C GLY A 94 4.38 9.04 29.52
N GLN A 95 3.09 8.73 29.64
CA GLN A 95 2.59 7.52 30.27
C GLN A 95 2.50 6.38 29.25
N ILE A 96 2.67 5.13 29.71
CA ILE A 96 2.59 3.93 28.88
C ILE A 96 1.44 3.07 29.39
N PHE A 97 0.57 2.66 28.48
CA PHE A 97 -0.57 1.80 28.74
C PHE A 97 -0.39 0.47 28.02
N PRO A 98 -0.63 -0.67 28.71
CA PRO A 98 -0.57 -1.98 28.07
C PRO A 98 -1.67 -2.08 27.01
N PHE A 99 -1.30 -2.52 25.80
CA PHE A 99 -2.22 -2.70 24.70
C PHE A 99 -1.63 -3.69 23.71
N GLU A 100 -2.10 -4.93 23.77
CA GLU A 100 -1.64 -6.01 22.91
C GLU A 100 -2.70 -6.28 21.85
N ASP A 101 -2.42 -5.84 20.62
CA ASP A 101 -3.33 -6.01 19.48
C ASP A 101 -2.55 -6.05 18.16
N GLU A 102 -3.18 -6.60 17.13
CA GLU A 102 -2.68 -6.62 15.75
C GLU A 102 -3.60 -5.81 14.84
N ILE A 103 -3.18 -4.59 14.55
CA ILE A 103 -3.97 -3.64 13.75
C ILE A 103 -3.48 -3.60 12.31
N ALA A 104 -4.31 -3.06 11.42
CA ALA A 104 -3.86 -2.77 10.07
C ALA A 104 -2.70 -1.76 10.06
N GLY A 105 -1.77 -1.96 9.13
CA GLY A 105 -0.70 -1.02 8.87
C GLY A 105 -1.25 0.33 8.43
N ARG A 106 -0.53 1.41 8.76
CA ARG A 106 -0.96 2.80 8.48
C ARG A 106 -1.35 3.06 7.02
N TYR A 107 -0.66 2.41 6.08
CA TYR A 107 -0.88 2.57 4.65
C TYR A 107 -1.31 1.26 4.00
N ASP A 108 -1.93 0.37 4.77
CA ASP A 108 -2.50 -0.85 4.24
C ASP A 108 -3.55 -0.49 3.17
N GLN A 109 -3.37 -1.00 1.96
CA GLN A 109 -4.32 -0.86 0.87
C GLN A 109 -4.49 -2.23 0.26
N ARG A 110 -5.65 -2.84 0.53
CA ARG A 110 -5.89 -4.24 0.19
C ARG A 110 -5.80 -4.50 -1.32
N HIS A 111 -6.38 -3.61 -2.12
CA HIS A 111 -6.37 -3.69 -3.56
C HIS A 111 -5.88 -2.38 -4.15
N THR A 112 -4.86 -2.44 -5.00
CA THR A 112 -4.44 -1.32 -5.83
C THR A 112 -4.38 -1.75 -7.29
N ILE A 113 -4.83 -0.88 -8.18
CA ILE A 113 -4.70 -1.06 -9.63
C ILE A 113 -4.17 0.23 -10.22
N TYR A 114 -3.18 0.08 -11.09
CA TYR A 114 -2.70 1.15 -11.95
C TYR A 114 -2.69 0.65 -13.39
N ALA A 115 -3.06 1.52 -14.31
CA ALA A 115 -2.98 1.24 -15.73
C ALA A 115 -2.64 2.50 -16.51
N ASP A 116 -1.87 2.35 -17.57
CA ASP A 116 -1.62 3.40 -18.54
C ASP A 116 -1.76 2.83 -19.95
N VAL A 117 -2.33 3.63 -20.83
CA VAL A 117 -2.48 3.32 -22.25
C VAL A 117 -2.06 4.52 -23.07
N SER A 118 -1.12 4.30 -23.99
CA SER A 118 -0.75 5.26 -25.03
C SER A 118 -1.30 4.79 -26.38
N LEU A 119 -2.12 5.63 -26.99
CA LEU A 119 -2.76 5.40 -28.27
C LEU A 119 -2.28 6.43 -29.29
N ARG A 120 -1.89 5.97 -30.47
CA ARG A 120 -1.54 6.80 -31.63
C ARG A 120 -2.50 6.49 -32.79
N PRO A 121 -3.71 7.08 -32.81
CA PRO A 121 -4.71 6.77 -33.83
C PRO A 121 -4.19 7.06 -35.24
N THR A 122 -3.40 8.14 -35.39
CA THR A 122 -2.68 8.51 -36.61
C THR A 122 -1.25 8.97 -36.24
N PRO A 123 -0.33 9.12 -37.21
CA PRO A 123 1.03 9.63 -36.94
C PRO A 123 1.08 11.04 -36.35
N LYS A 124 -0.03 11.79 -36.41
CA LYS A 124 -0.13 13.18 -35.93
C LYS A 124 -0.75 13.31 -34.55
N TRP A 125 -1.36 12.24 -34.02
CA TRP A 125 -2.09 12.27 -32.77
C TRP A 125 -1.56 11.22 -31.81
N GLN A 126 -1.33 11.65 -30.57
CA GLN A 126 -1.00 10.78 -29.45
C GLN A 126 -1.92 11.12 -28.28
N LEU A 127 -2.57 10.10 -27.73
CA LEU A 127 -3.46 10.19 -26.57
C LEU A 127 -2.88 9.30 -25.49
N ASN A 128 -2.81 9.80 -24.25
CA ASN A 128 -2.37 9.01 -23.11
C ASN A 128 -3.49 9.02 -22.07
N MET A 129 -3.76 7.86 -21.49
CA MET A 129 -4.75 7.68 -20.45
C MET A 129 -4.11 6.93 -19.29
N ALA A 130 -4.12 7.54 -18.12
CA ALA A 130 -3.70 6.93 -16.87
C ALA A 130 -4.92 6.70 -15.98
N TRP A 131 -4.98 5.53 -15.35
CA TRP A 131 -6.01 5.16 -14.39
C TRP A 131 -5.38 4.61 -13.12
N GLN A 132 -5.93 5.04 -11.98
CA GLN A 132 -5.55 4.55 -10.67
C GLN A 132 -6.81 4.23 -9.87
N TYR A 133 -6.74 3.11 -9.16
CA TYR A 133 -7.75 2.71 -8.19
C TYR A 133 -7.07 2.09 -6.98
N GLN A 134 -7.54 2.46 -5.80
CA GLN A 134 -7.08 1.87 -4.55
C GLN A 134 -8.27 1.74 -3.62
N THR A 135 -8.35 0.63 -2.90
CA THR A 135 -9.23 0.57 -1.73
C THR A 135 -8.74 1.56 -0.68
N GLY A 136 -9.66 2.17 0.04
CA GLY A 136 -9.33 3.07 1.15
C GLY A 136 -8.49 2.39 2.22
N TRP A 137 -7.88 3.20 3.08
CA TRP A 137 -7.14 2.69 4.22
C TRP A 137 -8.09 2.06 5.24
N PRO A 138 -7.70 0.94 5.88
CA PRO A 138 -8.46 0.36 6.97
C PRO A 138 -8.66 1.37 8.08
N TYR A 139 -9.90 1.51 8.54
CA TYR A 139 -10.20 2.28 9.74
C TYR A 139 -10.20 1.34 10.95
N THR A 140 -9.67 1.82 12.06
CA THR A 140 -9.84 1.16 13.36
C THR A 140 -11.13 1.70 13.98
N ASN A 141 -12.05 0.82 14.38
CA ASN A 141 -13.29 1.26 15.00
C ASN A 141 -12.98 1.91 16.36
N ARG A 142 -13.41 3.16 16.57
CA ARG A 142 -13.18 3.87 17.83
C ARG A 142 -14.14 3.33 18.89
N LEU A 143 -13.64 2.49 19.80
CA LEU A 143 -14.42 1.97 20.94
C LEU A 143 -14.38 2.89 22.17
N LEU A 144 -13.58 3.96 22.15
CA LEU A 144 -13.50 4.92 23.24
C LEU A 144 -14.64 5.95 23.14
N HIS A 145 -15.73 5.68 23.86
CA HIS A 145 -16.62 6.72 24.37
C HIS A 145 -15.90 7.37 25.56
N LEU A 146 -15.18 8.47 25.31
CA LEU A 146 -14.75 9.41 26.35
C LEU A 146 -15.70 10.61 26.35
#